data_AF-A0A7G2ITQ7-F1
#
_entry.id   AF-A0A7G2ITQ7-F1
#
_cell.length_a   1.000
_cell.length_b   1.000
_cell.length_c   1.000
_cell.angle_alpha   90.00
_cell.angle_beta   90.00
_cell.angle_gamma   90.00
#
_symmetry.space_group_name_H-M   'P 1'
#
loop_
_entity.id
_entity.type
_entity.pdbx_description
1 polymer ?
#
loop_
_entity_poly.entity_id
_entity_poly.type
_entity_poly.pdbx_seq_one_letter_code
_entity_poly.pdbx_strand_id
1 'polypeptide(L)' 'MEYPIGHARRRTDGMPKLVEKFKINLARQFPTRQQQRILDVSLDRTRLEQMPVNEYMDLFII' A
#
# COMPACT_ATOMS: atom_id res chain seq x y z
N MET A 1 11.20 25.67 4.14
CA MET A 1 10.01 24.88 3.73
C MET A 1 9.03 24.89 4.88
N GLU A 2 7.79 25.33 4.67
CA GLU A 2 6.79 25.52 5.73
C GLU A 2 6.18 24.20 6.25
N TYR A 3 6.15 23.14 5.42
CA TYR A 3 5.62 21.82 5.81
C TYR A 3 6.53 20.65 5.34
N PRO A 4 6.80 19.65 6.20
CA PRO A 4 7.54 18.45 5.80
C PRO A 4 6.72 17.58 4.84
N ILE A 5 7.38 16.68 4.09
CA ILE A 5 6.75 15.86 3.04
C ILE A 5 5.61 14.94 3.55
N GLY A 6 5.67 14.52 4.82
CA GLY A 6 4.63 13.70 5.46
C GLY A 6 3.41 14.50 5.94
N HIS A 7 3.43 15.83 5.85
CA HIS A 7 2.35 16.68 6.32
C HIS A 7 1.11 16.59 5.41
N ALA A 8 -0.10 16.72 5.99
CA ALA A 8 -1.36 16.60 5.25
C ALA A 8 -1.46 17.56 4.03
N ARG A 9 -0.96 18.80 4.18
CA ARG A 9 -0.91 19.80 3.09
C ARG A 9 -0.02 19.41 1.90
N ARG A 10 0.81 18.38 2.04
CA ARG A 10 1.70 17.86 1.00
C ARG A 10 1.33 16.45 0.55
N ARG A 11 0.08 16.03 0.74
CA ARG A 11 -0.38 14.68 0.36
C ARG A 11 -0.12 14.36 -1.11
N THR A 12 -0.29 15.32 -2.02
CA THR A 12 0.00 15.13 -3.46
C THR A 12 1.47 14.75 -3.69
N ASP A 13 2.41 15.38 -2.99
CA ASP A 13 3.85 15.09 -3.10
C ASP A 13 4.25 13.83 -2.32
N GLY A 14 3.61 13.61 -1.16
CA GLY A 14 3.96 12.55 -0.22
C GLY A 14 3.36 11.19 -0.58
N MET A 15 2.21 11.15 -1.24
CA MET A 15 1.53 9.90 -1.58
C MET A 15 2.37 8.98 -2.49
N PRO A 16 3.01 9.47 -3.58
CA PRO A 16 3.91 8.64 -4.36
C PRO A 16 5.04 8.04 -3.52
N LYS A 17 5.59 8.80 -2.56
CA LYS A 17 6.66 8.31 -1.67
C LYS A 17 6.16 7.24 -0.69
N LEU A 18 4.92 7.35 -0.21
CA LEU A 18 4.29 6.34 0.63
C LEU A 18 4.01 5.05 -0.15
N VAL A 19 3.55 5.15 -1.40
CA VAL A 19 3.35 3.99 -2.29
C VAL A 19 4.68 3.27 -2.55
N GLU A 20 5.75 4.00 -2.87
CA GLU A 20 7.08 3.40 -3.06
C GLU A 20 7.61 2.75 -1.78
N LYS A 21 7.44 3.40 -0.62
CA LYS A 21 7.76 2.78 0.69
C LYS A 21 6.98 1.48 0.88
N PHE A 22 5.71 1.42 0.51
CA PHE A 22 4.89 0.22 0.65
C PHE A 22 5.42 -0.93 -0.22
N LYS A 23 5.67 -0.67 -1.51
CA LYS A 23 6.26 -1.66 -2.44
C LYS A 23 7.58 -2.23 -1.93
N ILE A 24 8.50 -1.36 -1.49
CA ILE A 24 9.81 -1.77 -0.95
C ILE A 24 9.65 -2.70 0.26
N ASN A 25 8.69 -2.43 1.15
CA ASN A 25 8.51 -3.27 2.34
C ASN A 25 7.82 -4.59 2.02
N LEU A 26 6.88 -4.63 1.07
CA LEU A 26 6.30 -5.90 0.60
C LEU A 26 7.38 -6.81 0.00
N ALA A 27 8.31 -6.24 -0.78
CA ALA A 27 9.39 -6.98 -1.41
C ALA A 27 10.38 -7.63 -0.42
N ARG A 28 10.39 -7.20 0.85
CA ARG A 28 11.25 -7.79 1.88
C ARG A 28 10.70 -9.10 2.45
N GLN A 29 9.40 -9.37 2.29
CA GLN A 29 8.73 -10.50 2.95
C GLN A 29 8.00 -11.44 1.98
N PHE A 30 7.52 -10.91 0.85
CA PHE A 30 6.63 -11.66 -0.04
C PHE A 30 7.28 -11.90 -1.40
N PRO A 31 7.01 -13.04 -2.08
CA PRO A 31 7.42 -13.26 -3.46
C PRO A 31 6.67 -12.33 -4.42
N THR A 32 7.25 -12.03 -5.59
CA THR A 32 6.73 -11.03 -6.55
C THR A 32 5.24 -11.18 -6.86
N ARG A 33 4.76 -12.42 -7.05
CA ARG A 33 3.34 -12.69 -7.33
C ARG A 33 2.42 -12.27 -6.18
N GLN A 34 2.84 -12.47 -4.94
CA GLN A 34 2.06 -12.09 -3.75
C GLN A 34 2.13 -10.59 -3.51
N GLN A 35 3.30 -9.97 -3.70
CA GLN A 35 3.45 -8.51 -3.66
C GLN A 35 2.46 -7.83 -4.62
N GLN A 36 2.37 -8.31 -5.86
CA GLN A 36 1.47 -7.74 -6.87
C GLN A 36 0.00 -7.88 -6.46
N ARG A 37 -0.41 -9.07 -5.97
CA ARG A 37 -1.78 -9.29 -5.49
C ARG A 37 -2.16 -8.36 -4.34
N ILE A 38 -1.25 -8.15 -3.38
CA ILE A 38 -1.47 -7.20 -2.29
C ILE A 38 -1.61 -5.78 -2.84
N LEU A 39 -0.68 -5.34 -3.72
CA LEU A 39 -0.70 -4.00 -4.32
C LEU A 39 -1.98 -3.71 -5.12
N ASP A 40 -2.42 -4.67 -5.94
CA ASP A 40 -3.61 -4.53 -6.78
C ASP A 40 -4.90 -4.30 -5.98
N VAL A 41 -4.96 -4.82 -4.76
CA VAL A 41 -6.09 -4.61 -3.85
C VAL A 41 -5.88 -3.34 -3.05
N SER A 42 -4.71 -3.18 -2.39
CA SER A 42 -4.47 -2.05 -1.48
C SER A 42 -4.49 -0.68 -2.15
N LEU A 43 -4.18 -0.59 -3.46
CA LEU A 43 -4.18 0.68 -4.21
C LEU A 43 -5.49 0.98 -4.93
N ASP A 44 -6.43 0.03 -4.97
CA ASP A 44 -7.79 0.24 -5.46
C ASP A 44 -8.73 0.40 -4.26
N ARG A 45 -9.08 1.65 -3.96
CA ARG A 45 -9.91 1.99 -2.81
C ARG A 45 -11.26 1.27 -2.82
N THR A 46 -11.94 1.27 -3.95
CA THR A 46 -13.29 0.68 -4.06
C THR A 46 -13.21 -0.82 -3.84
N ARG A 47 -12.22 -1.48 -4.43
CA ARG A 47 -12.01 -2.91 -4.26
C ARG A 47 -11.63 -3.27 -2.82
N LEU A 48 -10.76 -2.49 -2.19
CA LEU A 48 -10.35 -2.71 -0.80
C LEU A 48 -11.53 -2.55 0.17
N GLU A 49 -12.35 -1.50 0.00
CA GLU A 49 -13.52 -1.23 0.87
C GLU A 49 -14.59 -2.34 0.78
N GLN A 50 -14.64 -3.08 -0.32
CA GLN A 50 -15.59 -4.18 -0.53
C GLN A 50 -15.05 -5.56 -0.12
N MET A 51 -13.73 -5.68 0.09
CA MET A 51 -13.11 -6.97 0.39
C MET A 51 -13.41 -7.39 1.85
N PRO A 52 -13.85 -8.63 2.09
CA PRO A 52 -13.97 -9.15 3.45
C PRO A 52 -12.62 -9.08 4.18
N VAL A 53 -12.66 -8.67 5.45
CA VAL A 53 -11.45 -8.45 6.24
C VAL A 53 -10.57 -9.71 6.29
N ASN A 54 -11.16 -10.90 6.47
CA ASN A 54 -10.40 -12.15 6.49
C ASN A 54 -9.68 -12.41 5.15
N GLU A 55 -10.35 -12.19 4.02
CA GLU A 55 -9.75 -12.39 2.70
C GLU A 55 -8.59 -11.42 2.45
N TYR A 56 -8.68 -10.18 2.93
CA TYR A 56 -7.57 -9.24 2.84
C TYR A 56 -6.37 -9.69 3.69
N MET A 57 -6.62 -10.16 4.91
CA MET A 57 -5.57 -10.65 5.80
C MET A 57 -4.89 -11.92 5.24
N ASP A 58 -5.65 -12.78 4.58
CA ASP A 58 -5.12 -13.99 3.92
C ASP A 58 -4.08 -13.66 2.85
N LEU A 59 -4.11 -12.45 2.25
CA LEU A 59 -3.08 -12.01 1.30
C LEU A 59 -1.69 -11.85 1.95
N PHE A 60 -1.60 -11.72 3.27
CA PHE A 60 -0.36 -11.45 4.02
C PHE A 60 0.22 -12.68 4.74
N ILE A 61 -0.36 -13.86 4.54
CA ILE A 61 0.18 -15.12 5.08
C ILE A 61 1.33 -15.61 4.19
N ILE A 62 2.42 -16.09 4.80
CA ILE A 62 3.59 -16.68 4.13
C ILE A 62 3.48 -18.21 4.16
#